data_AF-A0A545ADS8-F1
#
_entry.id   AF-A0A545ADS8-F1
#
_cell.length_a   1.000
_cell.length_b   1.000
_cell.length_c   1.000
_cell.angle_alpha   90.00
_cell.angle_beta   90.00
_cell.angle_gamma   90.00
#
_symmetry.space_group_name_H-M   'P 1'
#
loop_
_entity.id
_entity.type
_entity.pdbx_description
1 polymer ?
#
loop_
_entity_poly.entity_id
_entity_poly.type
_entity_poly.pdbx_seq_one_letter_code
_entity_poly.pdbx_strand_id
1 'polypeptide(L)'
;MDSFIAWCGFLGAWLLVAGPVYQAAIELSDQQLELDDVEKLSEDIEHSRVDGAPPPISGWWWLFPPVLWIKHRRREKAARELLLSRLTPAQVQLAVDYLNKATGWGLVGLGGLLIALKETWELLEHYEWEHWVFWLLAVVMAVLCLANAGLRMQRSQSIIENRRTASHPEMSG
;
A
#
# COMPACT_ATOMS: atom_id res chain seq x y z
N MET A 1 -18.46 20.15 27.34
CA MET A 1 -17.00 19.87 27.26
C MET A 1 -16.79 18.48 26.70
N ASP A 2 -17.49 17.49 27.23
CA ASP A 2 -17.40 16.07 26.83
C ASP A 2 -17.69 15.84 25.35
N SER A 3 -18.75 16.44 24.78
CA SER A 3 -19.03 16.37 23.35
C SER A 3 -17.89 16.88 22.47
N PHE A 4 -17.20 17.94 22.90
CA PHE A 4 -16.07 18.50 22.15
C PHE A 4 -14.89 17.54 22.19
N ILE A 5 -14.60 16.96 23.35
CA ILE A 5 -13.52 15.96 23.51
C ILE A 5 -13.80 14.72 22.66
N ALA A 6 -15.04 14.22 22.65
CA ALA A 6 -15.43 13.07 21.83
C ALA A 6 -15.21 13.34 20.33
N TRP A 7 -15.58 14.52 19.84
CA TRP A 7 -15.30 14.93 18.46
C TRP A 7 -13.80 15.08 18.18
N CYS A 8 -13.02 15.60 19.13
CA CYS A 8 -11.56 15.67 19.00
C CYS A 8 -10.92 14.27 18.93
N GLY A 9 -11.38 13.33 19.75
CA GLY A 9 -10.92 11.93 19.71
C GLY A 9 -11.22 11.26 18.38
N PHE A 10 -12.48 11.35 17.93
CA PHE A 10 -12.92 10.86 16.63
C PHE A 10 -12.10 11.44 15.47
N LEU A 11 -12.03 12.77 15.35
CA LEU A 11 -11.31 13.42 14.25
C LEU A 11 -9.80 13.15 14.31
N GLY A 12 -9.22 13.21 15.51
CA GLY A 12 -7.79 12.94 15.73
C GLY A 12 -7.42 11.52 15.30
N ALA A 13 -8.25 10.53 15.63
CA ALA A 13 -7.99 9.15 15.25
C ALA A 13 -8.09 8.91 13.74
N TRP A 14 -9.07 9.51 13.05
CA TRP A 14 -9.14 9.43 11.60
C TRP A 14 -7.98 10.16 10.88
N LEU A 15 -7.41 11.21 11.50
CA LEU A 15 -6.16 11.81 11.01
C LEU A 15 -4.97 10.86 11.12
N LEU A 16 -4.91 10.00 12.15
CA LEU A 16 -3.90 8.95 12.27
C LEU A 16 -4.03 7.87 11.19
N VAL A 17 -5.17 7.77 10.52
CA VAL A 17 -5.35 6.94 9.32
C VAL A 17 -4.92 7.72 8.07
N ALA A 18 -5.41 8.94 7.92
CA ALA A 18 -5.17 9.76 6.73
C ALA A 18 -3.68 10.04 6.49
N GLY A 19 -2.90 10.27 7.55
CA GLY A 19 -1.47 10.55 7.47
C GLY A 19 -0.67 9.41 6.83
N PRO A 20 -0.62 8.22 7.45
CA PRO A 20 0.08 7.05 6.92
C PRO A 20 -0.39 6.62 5.53
N VAL A 21 -1.69 6.71 5.24
CA VAL A 21 -2.22 6.39 3.90
C VAL A 21 -1.65 7.35 2.85
N TYR A 22 -1.62 8.65 3.13
CA TYR A 22 -1.03 9.63 2.24
C TYR A 22 0.49 9.45 2.10
N GLN A 23 1.20 9.19 3.19
CA GLN A 23 2.65 8.95 3.17
C GLN A 23 3.01 7.68 2.38
N ALA A 24 2.27 6.58 2.60
CA ALA A 24 2.41 5.37 1.80
C ALA A 24 2.18 5.66 0.31
N ALA A 25 1.13 6.42 -0.03
CA ALA A 25 0.84 6.75 -1.43
C ALA A 25 1.99 7.50 -2.11
N ILE A 26 2.58 8.50 -1.44
CA ILE A 26 3.73 9.24 -1.99
C ILE A 26 4.94 8.31 -2.12
N GLU A 27 5.36 7.70 -1.02
CA GLU A 27 6.60 6.94 -0.96
C GLU A 27 6.60 5.73 -1.91
N LEU A 28 5.45 5.07 -2.06
CA LEU A 28 5.30 3.95 -2.99
C LEU A 28 5.20 4.43 -4.44
N SER A 29 4.60 5.59 -4.70
CA SER A 29 4.55 6.15 -6.06
C SER A 29 5.92 6.59 -6.57
N ASP A 30 6.76 7.16 -5.70
CA ASP A 30 8.13 7.57 -6.05
C ASP A 30 8.97 6.34 -6.43
N GLN A 31 8.84 5.25 -5.67
CA GLN A 31 9.54 3.99 -5.96
C GLN A 31 8.95 3.22 -7.12
N GLN A 32 7.64 3.36 -7.39
CA GLN A 32 7.02 2.74 -8.56
C GLN A 32 7.57 3.33 -9.85
N LEU A 33 7.85 4.63 -9.90
CA LEU A 33 8.52 5.26 -11.04
C LEU A 33 9.93 4.68 -11.27
N GLU A 34 10.68 4.43 -10.21
CA GLU A 34 12.00 3.78 -10.29
C GLU A 34 11.89 2.30 -10.74
N LEU A 35 10.83 1.60 -10.33
CA LEU A 35 10.56 0.22 -10.74
C LEU A 35 10.08 0.12 -12.19
N ASP A 36 9.25 1.05 -12.68
CA ASP A 36 8.76 1.08 -14.07
C ASP A 36 9.92 1.30 -15.05
N ASP A 37 10.92 2.11 -14.69
CA ASP A 37 12.14 2.32 -15.49
C ASP A 37 13.03 1.07 -15.51
N VAL A 38 12.95 0.26 -14.46
CA VAL A 38 13.62 -1.03 -14.33
C VAL A 38 12.85 -2.14 -15.05
N GLU A 39 11.52 -2.14 -15.03
CA GLU A 39 10.64 -3.11 -15.68
C GLU A 39 10.76 -3.03 -17.20
N LYS A 40 10.87 -1.83 -17.77
CA LYS A 40 11.21 -1.65 -19.20
C LYS A 40 12.54 -2.29 -19.60
N LEU A 41 13.51 -2.33 -18.68
CA LEU A 41 14.80 -3.02 -18.89
C LEU A 41 14.68 -4.55 -18.70
N SER A 42 13.65 -5.00 -17.99
CA SER A 42 13.36 -6.39 -17.66
C SER A 42 12.49 -7.09 -18.71
N GLU A 43 11.55 -6.37 -19.34
CA GLU A 43 10.73 -6.87 -20.45
C GLU A 43 11.59 -7.31 -21.65
N ASP A 44 12.73 -6.64 -21.87
CA ASP A 44 13.76 -7.05 -22.82
C ASP A 44 14.41 -8.41 -22.46
N ILE A 45 14.43 -8.77 -21.17
CA ILE A 45 14.95 -10.05 -20.66
C ILE A 45 13.86 -11.13 -20.68
N GLU A 46 12.60 -10.79 -20.40
CA GLU A 46 11.46 -11.71 -20.30
C GLU A 46 10.97 -12.25 -21.68
N HIS A 47 11.25 -11.54 -22.77
CA HIS A 47 11.07 -12.09 -24.13
C HIS A 47 11.88 -13.38 -24.39
N SER A 48 12.86 -13.69 -23.52
CA SER A 48 13.53 -14.99 -23.47
C SER A 48 12.79 -15.94 -22.52
N ARG A 49 11.96 -16.83 -23.10
CA ARG A 49 11.14 -17.87 -22.45
C ARG A 49 11.67 -18.38 -21.09
N VAL A 50 10.79 -18.37 -20.09
CA VAL A 50 11.04 -18.82 -18.71
C VAL A 50 11.22 -20.35 -18.64
N ASP A 51 12.45 -20.81 -18.79
CA ASP A 51 12.86 -22.17 -18.43
C ASP A 51 13.15 -22.25 -16.92
N GLY A 52 12.34 -22.99 -16.15
CA GLY A 52 12.67 -23.36 -14.76
C GLY A 52 11.62 -23.09 -13.66
N ALA A 53 10.37 -22.74 -13.98
CA ALA A 53 9.33 -22.52 -12.97
C ALA A 53 9.12 -23.78 -12.07
N PRO A 54 8.98 -23.64 -10.73
CA PRO A 54 8.79 -24.78 -9.85
C PRO A 54 7.47 -25.51 -10.15
N PRO A 55 7.47 -26.86 -10.23
CA PRO A 55 6.28 -27.63 -10.60
C PRO A 55 5.12 -27.41 -9.61
N PRO A 56 3.86 -27.51 -10.08
CA PRO A 56 2.69 -27.32 -9.24
C PRO A 56 2.65 -28.35 -8.09
N ILE A 57 2.20 -27.90 -6.91
CA ILE A 57 1.99 -28.80 -5.77
C ILE A 57 0.76 -29.66 -6.05
N SER A 58 0.93 -30.98 -6.02
CA SER A 58 -0.18 -31.93 -6.20
C SER A 58 -1.25 -31.74 -5.12
N GLY A 59 -2.53 -31.75 -5.51
CA GLY A 59 -3.67 -31.59 -4.60
C GLY A 59 -3.80 -32.67 -3.52
N TRP A 60 -3.15 -33.83 -3.71
CA TRP A 60 -3.13 -34.93 -2.73
C TRP A 60 -2.50 -34.53 -1.38
N TRP A 61 -1.66 -33.50 -1.35
CA TRP A 61 -1.04 -32.99 -0.12
C TRP A 61 -2.02 -32.23 0.78
N TRP A 62 -3.22 -31.89 0.30
CA TRP A 62 -4.27 -31.29 1.12
C TRP A 62 -4.72 -32.20 2.28
N LEU A 63 -4.60 -33.52 2.11
CA LEU A 63 -4.92 -34.50 3.15
C LEU A 63 -3.92 -34.48 4.33
N PHE A 64 -2.76 -33.83 4.17
CA PHE A 64 -1.73 -33.70 5.21
C PHE A 64 -1.27 -32.23 5.35
N PRO A 65 -2.03 -31.40 6.10
CA PRO A 65 -1.77 -29.96 6.23
C PRO A 65 -0.33 -29.59 6.63
N PRO A 66 0.35 -30.30 7.55
CA PRO A 66 1.75 -29.99 7.88
C PRO A 66 2.70 -30.17 6.69
N VAL A 67 2.50 -31.20 5.87
CA VAL A 67 3.37 -31.47 4.70
C VAL A 67 3.08 -30.47 3.58
N LEU A 68 1.80 -30.11 3.39
CA LEU A 68 1.40 -29.05 2.47
C LEU A 68 2.10 -27.73 2.81
N TRP A 69 2.12 -27.34 4.09
CA TRP A 69 2.80 -26.13 4.55
C TRP A 69 4.31 -26.17 4.27
N ILE A 70 4.98 -27.29 4.55
CA ILE A 70 6.41 -27.46 4.23
C ILE A 70 6.67 -27.33 2.73
N LYS A 71 5.82 -27.93 1.88
CA LYS A 71 5.95 -27.85 0.42
C LYS A 71 5.70 -26.44 -0.11
N HIS A 72 4.70 -25.75 0.43
CA HIS A 72 4.44 -24.35 0.12
C HIS A 72 5.66 -23.49 0.46
N ARG A 73 6.18 -23.63 1.68
CA ARG A 73 7.33 -22.85 2.14
C ARG A 73 8.60 -23.12 1.33
N ARG A 74 8.84 -24.37 0.93
CA ARG A 74 9.96 -24.74 0.04
C ARG A 74 9.78 -24.16 -1.36
N ARG A 75 8.56 -24.19 -1.90
CA ARG A 75 8.25 -23.65 -3.23
C ARG A 75 8.39 -22.14 -3.25
N GLU A 76 7.88 -21.44 -2.24
CA GLU A 76 8.03 -19.99 -2.09
C GLU A 76 9.50 -19.60 -2.00
N LYS A 77 10.30 -20.36 -1.24
CA LYS A 77 11.75 -20.12 -1.15
C LYS A 77 12.45 -20.33 -2.50
N ALA A 78 12.16 -21.43 -3.20
CA ALA A 78 12.76 -21.72 -4.50
C ALA A 78 12.33 -20.71 -5.59
N ALA A 79 11.05 -20.32 -5.60
CA ALA A 79 10.54 -19.28 -6.50
C ALA A 79 11.21 -17.94 -6.21
N ARG A 80 11.38 -17.58 -4.94
CA ARG A 80 12.07 -16.36 -4.53
C ARG A 80 13.54 -16.39 -4.91
N GLU A 81 14.26 -17.49 -4.68
CA GLU A 81 15.66 -17.63 -5.08
C GLU A 81 15.85 -17.52 -6.59
N LEU A 82 14.96 -18.14 -7.37
CA LEU A 82 14.97 -18.05 -8.84
C LEU A 82 14.70 -16.62 -9.31
N LEU A 83 13.72 -15.93 -8.71
CA LEU A 83 13.46 -14.51 -9.00
C LEU A 83 14.69 -13.63 -8.66
N LEU A 84 15.25 -13.78 -7.46
CA LEU A 84 16.40 -12.99 -6.99
C LEU A 84 17.65 -13.24 -7.84
N SER A 85 17.85 -14.46 -8.35
CA SER A 85 18.98 -14.78 -9.23
C SER A 85 18.93 -14.09 -10.59
N ARG A 86 17.77 -13.55 -10.98
CA ARG A 86 17.57 -12.82 -12.24
C ARG A 86 17.60 -11.30 -12.04
N LEU A 87 17.47 -10.86 -10.79
CA LEU A 87 17.50 -9.45 -10.45
C LEU A 87 18.94 -9.00 -10.15
N THR A 88 19.27 -7.78 -10.57
CA THR A 88 20.49 -7.12 -10.13
C THR A 88 20.38 -6.79 -8.64
N PRO A 89 21.51 -6.67 -7.91
CA PRO A 89 21.48 -6.27 -6.50
C PRO A 89 20.71 -4.97 -6.25
N ALA A 90 20.76 -4.02 -7.19
CA ALA A 90 20.03 -2.76 -7.12
C ALA A 90 18.50 -2.96 -7.20
N GLN A 91 18.03 -3.85 -8.08
CA GLN A 91 16.59 -4.17 -8.20
C GLN A 91 16.06 -4.87 -6.94
N VAL A 92 16.86 -5.80 -6.38
CA VAL A 92 16.51 -6.45 -5.11
C VAL A 92 16.41 -5.44 -3.98
N GLN A 93 17.35 -4.51 -3.91
CA GLN A 93 17.34 -3.45 -2.91
C GLN A 93 16.10 -2.55 -3.05
N LEU A 94 15.76 -2.13 -4.27
CA LEU A 94 14.57 -1.33 -4.54
C LEU A 94 13.28 -2.04 -4.13
N ALA A 95 13.14 -3.32 -4.43
CA ALA A 95 11.99 -4.13 -4.02
C ALA A 95 11.90 -4.30 -2.49
N VAL A 96 13.03 -4.49 -1.81
CA VAL A 96 13.09 -4.57 -0.35
C VAL A 96 12.71 -3.23 0.28
N ASP A 97 13.21 -2.12 -0.25
CA ASP A 97 12.90 -0.78 0.24
C ASP A 97 11.42 -0.44 0.05
N TYR A 98 10.82 -0.85 -1.08
CA TYR A 98 9.38 -0.76 -1.32
C TYR A 98 8.56 -1.52 -0.29
N LEU A 99 8.89 -2.79 -0.06
CA LEU A 99 8.20 -3.61 0.93
C LEU A 99 8.36 -3.06 2.35
N ASN A 100 9.53 -2.55 2.71
CA ASN A 100 9.78 -1.95 4.01
C ASN A 100 8.91 -0.71 4.23
N LYS A 101 8.82 0.19 3.25
CA LYS A 101 7.97 1.39 3.33
C LYS A 101 6.48 1.05 3.35
N ALA A 102 6.04 0.15 2.46
CA ALA A 102 4.65 -0.33 2.42
C ALA A 102 4.24 -0.95 3.75
N THR A 103 5.09 -1.81 4.32
CA THR A 103 4.83 -2.47 5.60
C THR A 103 4.86 -1.47 6.76
N GLY A 104 5.84 -0.56 6.78
CA GLY A 104 5.97 0.47 7.80
C GLY A 104 4.73 1.34 7.90
N TRP A 105 4.31 1.96 6.79
CA TRP A 105 3.11 2.79 6.77
C TRP A 105 1.82 1.97 6.91
N GLY A 106 1.79 0.73 6.41
CA GLY A 106 0.67 -0.18 6.58
C GLY A 106 0.40 -0.52 8.05
N LEU A 107 1.45 -0.79 8.84
CA LEU A 107 1.32 -1.05 10.27
C LEU A 107 0.84 0.18 11.04
N VAL A 108 1.39 1.36 10.74
CA VAL A 108 0.97 2.62 11.38
C VAL A 108 -0.48 2.95 11.02
N GLY A 109 -0.85 2.81 9.75
CA GLY A 109 -2.22 3.03 9.26
C GLY A 109 -3.21 2.06 9.88
N LEU A 110 -2.83 0.78 10.04
CA LEU A 110 -3.65 -0.21 10.73
C LEU A 110 -3.85 0.14 12.21
N GLY A 111 -2.79 0.57 12.90
CA GLY A 111 -2.88 1.05 14.28
C GLY A 111 -3.80 2.25 14.40
N GLY A 112 -3.66 3.24 13.51
CA GLY A 112 -4.55 4.39 13.42
C GLY A 112 -6.01 3.98 13.15
N LEU A 113 -6.24 2.99 12.29
CA LEU A 113 -7.59 2.51 11.97
C LEU A 113 -8.26 1.86 13.17
N LEU A 114 -7.54 1.04 13.93
CA LEU A 114 -8.08 0.43 15.15
C LEU A 114 -8.48 1.49 16.19
N ILE A 115 -7.65 2.53 16.36
CA ILE A 115 -7.98 3.66 17.24
C ILE A 115 -9.20 4.40 16.67
N ALA A 116 -9.25 4.67 15.38
CA ALA A 116 -10.36 5.39 14.75
C ALA A 116 -11.70 4.64 14.88
N LEU A 117 -11.70 3.33 14.72
CA LEU A 117 -12.89 2.50 14.94
C LEU A 117 -13.33 2.57 16.41
N LYS A 118 -12.40 2.46 17.37
CA LYS A 118 -12.70 2.61 18.81
C LYS A 118 -13.30 3.98 19.11
N GLU A 119 -12.69 5.06 18.66
CA GLU A 119 -13.19 6.43 18.91
C GLU A 119 -14.52 6.70 18.20
N THR A 120 -14.75 6.09 17.02
CA THR A 120 -16.06 6.16 16.33
C THR A 120 -17.15 5.42 17.12
N TRP A 121 -16.80 4.31 17.75
CA TRP A 121 -17.72 3.57 18.63
C TRP A 121 -18.06 4.37 19.89
N GLU A 122 -17.06 4.95 20.57
CA GLU A 122 -17.28 5.81 21.73
C GLU A 122 -18.10 7.07 21.39
N LEU A 123 -17.91 7.63 20.20
CA LEU A 123 -18.74 8.73 19.72
C LEU A 123 -20.21 8.31 19.56
N LEU A 124 -20.46 7.11 19.04
CA LEU A 124 -21.82 6.56 18.95
C LEU A 124 -22.45 6.38 20.33
N GLU A 125 -21.72 5.79 21.27
CA GLU A 125 -22.19 5.57 22.64
C GLU A 125 -22.50 6.89 23.34
N HIS A 126 -21.66 7.92 23.15
CA HIS A 126 -21.86 9.25 23.74
C HIS A 126 -23.17 9.92 23.31
N TYR A 127 -23.63 9.66 22.08
CA TYR A 127 -24.88 10.22 21.55
C TYR A 127 -26.03 9.20 21.48
N GLU A 128 -25.82 7.98 22.00
CA GLU A 128 -26.78 6.87 21.94
C GLU A 128 -27.31 6.58 20.52
N TRP A 129 -26.43 6.68 19.53
CA TRP A 129 -26.79 6.44 18.12
C TRP A 129 -26.95 4.95 17.80
N GLU A 130 -27.77 4.67 16.78
CA GLU A 130 -28.01 3.33 16.27
C GLU A 130 -26.73 2.69 15.67
N HIS A 131 -26.60 1.37 15.83
CA HIS A 131 -25.38 0.62 15.47
C HIS A 131 -25.03 0.68 13.97
N TRP A 132 -26.01 0.90 13.09
CA TRP A 132 -25.75 1.03 11.66
C TRP A 132 -24.99 2.34 11.34
N VAL A 133 -25.13 3.37 12.17
CA VAL A 133 -24.44 4.66 12.02
C VAL A 133 -22.93 4.47 12.15
N PHE A 134 -22.48 3.51 12.98
CA PHE A 134 -21.06 3.16 13.12
C PHE A 134 -20.46 2.76 11.79
N TRP A 135 -21.08 1.79 11.11
CA TRP A 135 -20.60 1.29 9.83
C TRP A 135 -20.65 2.37 8.75
N LEU A 136 -21.69 3.20 8.75
CA LEU A 136 -21.78 4.34 7.84
C LEU A 136 -20.60 5.30 8.06
N LEU A 137 -20.37 5.74 9.30
CA LEU A 137 -19.28 6.67 9.62
C LEU A 137 -17.91 6.06 9.31
N ALA A 138 -17.68 4.80 9.66
CA ALA A 138 -16.43 4.10 9.38
C ALA A 138 -16.12 4.04 7.89
N VAL A 139 -17.12 3.68 7.06
CA VAL A 139 -16.96 3.62 5.61
C VAL A 139 -16.76 5.01 5.02
N VAL A 140 -17.58 5.99 5.42
CA VAL A 140 -17.48 7.38 4.93
C VAL A 140 -16.09 7.95 5.25
N MET A 141 -15.63 7.80 6.49
CA MET A 141 -14.33 8.32 6.89
C MET A 141 -13.17 7.59 6.21
N ALA A 142 -13.23 6.27 6.05
CA ALA A 142 -12.23 5.52 5.29
C ALA A 142 -12.15 6.00 3.83
N VAL A 143 -13.30 6.20 3.18
CA VAL A 143 -13.37 6.77 1.82
C VAL A 143 -12.80 8.18 1.79
N LEU A 144 -13.11 9.03 2.77
CA LEU A 144 -12.55 10.38 2.86
C LEU A 144 -11.03 10.38 3.04
N CYS A 145 -10.47 9.48 3.85
CA CYS A 145 -9.02 9.34 4.02
C CYS A 145 -8.35 8.95 2.69
N LEU A 146 -8.89 7.96 1.98
CA LEU A 146 -8.38 7.51 0.68
C LEU A 146 -8.52 8.58 -0.40
N ALA A 147 -9.70 9.22 -0.50
CA ALA A 147 -9.96 10.29 -1.44
C ALA A 147 -9.06 11.49 -1.19
N ASN A 148 -8.85 11.88 0.08
CA ASN A 148 -7.91 12.94 0.44
C ASN A 148 -6.48 12.59 0.03
N ALA A 149 -6.03 11.35 0.24
CA ALA A 149 -4.71 10.92 -0.21
C ALA A 149 -4.58 11.01 -1.73
N GLY A 150 -5.57 10.49 -2.49
CA GLY A 150 -5.58 10.55 -3.95
C GLY A 150 -5.62 11.98 -4.51
N LEU A 151 -6.48 12.84 -3.97
CA LEU A 151 -6.59 14.25 -4.41
C LEU A 151 -5.31 15.04 -4.12
N ARG A 152 -4.68 14.82 -2.96
CA ARG A 152 -3.40 15.47 -2.64
C ARG A 152 -2.30 14.98 -3.56
N MET A 153 -2.27 13.69 -3.88
CA MET A 153 -1.30 13.12 -4.81
C MET A 153 -1.42 13.74 -6.22
N GLN A 154 -2.64 13.84 -6.76
CA GLN A 154 -2.91 14.46 -8.06
C GLN A 154 -2.48 15.94 -8.10
N ARG A 155 -2.74 16.69 -7.03
CA ARG A 155 -2.31 18.10 -6.93
C ARG A 155 -0.79 18.24 -6.90
N SER A 156 -0.09 17.34 -6.21
CA SER A 156 1.38 17.35 -6.18
C SER A 156 1.95 17.10 -7.58
N GLN A 157 1.39 16.16 -8.33
CA GLN A 157 1.82 15.88 -9.70
C GLN A 157 1.58 17.05 -10.66
N SER A 158 0.41 17.71 -10.58
CA SER A 158 0.11 18.84 -11.48
C SER A 158 1.02 20.04 -11.26
N ILE A 159 1.52 20.26 -10.03
CA ILE A 159 2.50 21.32 -9.73
C ILE A 159 3.85 21.01 -10.39
N ILE A 160 4.28 19.75 -10.35
CA ILE A 160 5.54 19.30 -10.96
C ILE A 160 5.46 19.44 -12.49
N GLU A 161 4.36 18.99 -13.09
CA GLU A 161 4.12 19.08 -14.54
C GLU A 161 4.11 20.55 -15.01
N ASN A 162 3.38 21.43 -14.31
CA ASN A 162 3.33 22.85 -14.64
C ASN A 162 4.72 23.52 -14.58
N ARG A 163 5.57 23.14 -13.61
CA ARG A 163 6.96 23.63 -13.55
C ARG A 163 7.82 23.11 -14.70
N ARG A 164 7.63 21.87 -15.14
CA ARG A 164 8.37 21.27 -16.26
C ARG A 164 8.05 21.98 -17.57
N THR A 165 6.77 22.29 -17.80
CA THR A 165 6.33 23.00 -19.00
C THR A 165 6.80 24.47 -18.98
N ALA A 166 6.80 25.11 -17.82
CA ALA A 166 7.29 26.49 -17.68
C ALA A 166 8.82 26.63 -17.85
N SER A 167 9.60 25.56 -17.63
CA SER A 167 11.06 25.59 -17.75
C SER A 167 11.59 25.17 -19.13
N HIS A 168 10.76 24.71 -20.06
CA HIS A 168 11.13 24.40 -21.46
C HIS A 168 10.18 25.07 -22.49
N PRO A 169 10.13 26.42 -22.57
CA PRO A 169 9.26 27.13 -23.53
C PRO A 169 9.77 27.11 -24.99
N GLU A 170 11.00 26.67 -25.28
CA GLU A 170 11.65 26.86 -26.59
C GLU A 170 12.18 25.55 -27.21
N MET A 171 11.31 24.75 -27.81
CA MET A 171 11.68 23.75 -28.85
C MET A 171 10.58 23.65 -29.95
N SER A 172 9.69 24.66 -30.03
CA SER A 172 8.68 24.79 -31.08
C SER A 172 8.87 26.14 -31.78
N GLY A 173 9.92 26.23 -32.59
CA GLY A 173 10.19 27.32 -33.52
C GLY A 173 10.77 26.74 -34.79
#